data_AF-A0A7V5HIK5-F1
#
_entry.id   AF-A0A7V5HIK5-F1
#
_cell.length_a   1.000
_cell.length_b   1.000
_cell.length_c   1.000
_cell.angle_alpha   90.00
_cell.angle_beta   90.00
_cell.angle_gamma   90.00
#
_symmetry.space_group_name_H-M   'P 1'
#
loop_
_entity.id
_entity.type
_entity.pdbx_description
1 polymer ?
#
loop_
_entity_poly.entity_id
_entity_poly.type
_entity_poly.pdbx_seq_one_letter_code
_entity_poly.pdbx_strand_id
1 'polypeptide(L)'
;MSYLATNIYRQRQDFSKIKTVLPMPDMLAIQKESYKNFLQMELLPEERKDIGLQAAFKDVFPISDFKETTELDFISYSLGNWECKCGKLKGIENSRRRCKSCGTLIPPDVDITEKEICPYCGAVKQIEVPLCSYCGDKVSLKIKYSPMECLQKGYSYSVPLRIKVRLISWEKDPATKTKRLKHIKEQEVYFGEIPLMTEKGSFIFNGIERVVVSQLQRSPGVFFRPGDAKGLYIG
;
A
#
# COMPACT_ATOMS: atom_id res chain seq x y z
N MET A 1 -20.93 -27.02 2.21
CA MET A 1 -22.12 -26.55 2.95
C MET A 1 -21.83 -25.13 3.40
N SER A 2 -22.26 -24.13 2.63
CA SER A 2 -22.06 -22.71 2.96
C SER A 2 -23.23 -22.22 3.80
N TYR A 3 -22.97 -21.93 5.07
CA TYR A 3 -23.87 -21.24 5.98
C TYR A 3 -24.03 -19.78 5.56
N LEU A 4 -24.82 -19.50 4.53
CA LEU A 4 -25.37 -18.17 4.31
C LEU A 4 -26.70 -18.09 5.05
N ALA A 5 -26.89 -17.04 5.85
CA ALA A 5 -28.12 -16.79 6.59
C ALA A 5 -29.33 -16.88 5.64
N THR A 6 -30.06 -17.99 5.69
CA THR A 6 -31.27 -18.19 4.91
C THR A 6 -32.31 -17.21 5.44
N ASN A 7 -32.81 -16.33 4.58
CA ASN A 7 -33.84 -15.37 4.95
C ASN A 7 -35.09 -16.14 5.44
N ILE A 8 -35.35 -16.07 6.74
CA ILE A 8 -36.39 -16.85 7.44
C ILE A 8 -37.80 -16.48 6.93
N TYR A 9 -37.97 -15.28 6.36
CA TYR A 9 -39.26 -14.79 5.88
C TYR A 9 -39.57 -15.16 4.43
N ARG A 10 -38.57 -15.47 3.60
CA ARG A 10 -38.78 -15.77 2.17
C ARG A 10 -37.73 -16.75 1.65
N GLN A 11 -38.18 -17.97 1.40
CA GLN A 11 -37.34 -19.00 0.78
C GLN A 11 -37.20 -18.73 -0.72
N ARG A 12 -35.96 -18.69 -1.20
CA ARG A 12 -35.64 -18.62 -2.62
C ARG A 12 -35.47 -20.06 -3.14
N GLN A 13 -36.36 -20.48 -4.02
CA GLN A 13 -36.19 -21.75 -4.73
C GLN A 13 -35.18 -21.56 -5.87
N ASP A 14 -34.21 -22.46 -5.94
CA ASP A 14 -33.19 -22.50 -6.99
C ASP A 14 -33.44 -23.74 -7.87
N PHE A 15 -33.65 -23.52 -9.17
CA PHE A 15 -33.92 -24.58 -10.16
C PHE A 15 -32.66 -24.94 -10.96
N SER A 16 -31.49 -24.42 -10.59
CA SER A 16 -30.24 -24.69 -11.30
C SER A 16 -29.88 -26.18 -11.26
N LYS A 17 -29.66 -26.74 -12.45
CA LYS A 17 -29.19 -28.14 -12.60
C LYS A 17 -27.68 -28.25 -12.36
N ILE A 18 -26.95 -27.17 -12.66
CA ILE A 18 -25.50 -27.08 -12.51
C ILE A 18 -25.21 -26.45 -11.15
N LYS A 19 -24.46 -27.18 -10.31
CA LYS A 19 -24.08 -26.68 -8.98
C LYS A 19 -22.92 -25.70 -9.09
N THR A 20 -23.04 -24.60 -8.37
CA THR A 20 -21.96 -23.63 -8.20
C THR A 20 -20.80 -24.28 -7.44
N VAL A 21 -19.68 -24.52 -8.13
CA VAL A 21 -18.49 -25.16 -7.56
C VAL A 21 -17.59 -24.14 -6.85
N LEU A 22 -17.57 -22.90 -7.34
CA LEU A 22 -16.77 -21.82 -6.81
C LEU A 22 -17.67 -20.73 -6.24
N PRO A 23 -17.40 -20.21 -5.03
CA PRO A 23 -18.16 -19.10 -4.49
C PRO A 23 -18.00 -17.85 -5.37
N MET A 24 -19.00 -16.96 -5.31
CA MET A 24 -18.93 -15.67 -6.00
C MET A 24 -17.72 -14.87 -5.48
N PRO A 25 -16.82 -14.39 -6.36
CA PRO A 25 -15.68 -13.59 -5.94
C PRO A 25 -16.11 -12.20 -5.43
N ASP A 26 -15.23 -11.51 -4.70
CA ASP A 26 -15.44 -10.11 -4.35
C ASP A 26 -15.39 -9.25 -5.62
N MET A 27 -16.53 -8.62 -5.94
CA MET A 27 -16.71 -7.80 -7.13
C MET A 27 -15.91 -6.49 -7.10
N LEU A 28 -15.37 -6.11 -5.95
CA LEU A 28 -14.53 -4.92 -5.77
C LEU A 28 -13.05 -5.28 -5.59
N ALA A 29 -12.70 -6.57 -5.60
CA ALA A 29 -11.34 -7.05 -5.36
C ALA A 29 -10.32 -6.37 -6.27
N ILE A 30 -10.62 -6.29 -7.58
CA ILE A 30 -9.73 -5.69 -8.57
C ILE A 30 -9.37 -4.24 -8.18
N GLN A 31 -10.37 -3.43 -7.82
CA GLN A 31 -10.14 -2.03 -7.46
C GLN A 31 -9.34 -1.92 -6.16
N LYS A 32 -9.73 -2.69 -5.13
CA LYS A 32 -9.09 -2.68 -3.82
C LYS A 32 -7.65 -3.17 -3.87
N GLU A 33 -7.40 -4.31 -4.53
CA GLU A 33 -6.08 -4.91 -4.66
C GLU A 33 -5.15 -4.04 -5.50
N SER A 34 -5.62 -3.49 -6.61
CA SER A 34 -4.83 -2.58 -7.45
C SER A 34 -4.34 -1.38 -6.63
N TYR A 35 -5.22 -0.76 -5.84
CA TYR A 35 -4.87 0.40 -5.04
C TYR A 35 -4.02 0.03 -3.81
N LYS A 36 -4.29 -1.12 -3.18
CA LYS A 36 -3.45 -1.68 -2.10
C LYS A 36 -2.01 -1.91 -2.58
N ASN A 37 -1.86 -2.50 -3.77
CA ASN A 37 -0.56 -2.75 -4.41
C ASN A 37 0.15 -1.45 -4.79
N PHE A 38 -0.60 -0.42 -5.19
CA PHE A 38 -0.03 0.90 -5.46
C PHE A 38 0.55 1.57 -4.20
N LEU A 39 -0.20 1.53 -3.09
CA LEU A 39 0.17 2.22 -1.84
C LEU A 39 1.16 1.45 -0.97
N GLN A 40 1.03 0.12 -0.88
CA GLN A 40 1.80 -0.76 0.03
C GLN A 40 1.90 -0.22 1.47
N MET A 41 0.80 0.38 1.96
CA MET A 41 0.83 1.19 3.17
C MET A 41 0.96 0.39 4.48
N GLU A 42 0.65 -0.90 4.46
CA GLU A 42 0.72 -1.82 5.60
C GLU A 42 2.07 -2.57 5.68
N LEU A 43 2.95 -2.36 4.69
CA LEU A 43 4.24 -3.01 4.58
C LEU A 43 5.36 -2.13 5.14
N LEU A 44 6.31 -2.78 5.81
CA LEU A 44 7.56 -2.14 6.23
C LEU A 44 8.39 -1.77 4.99
N PRO A 45 9.24 -0.72 5.05
CA PRO A 45 10.05 -0.31 3.91
C PRO A 45 10.85 -1.44 3.26
N GLU A 46 11.36 -2.38 4.05
CA GLU A 46 12.16 -3.52 3.60
C GLU A 46 11.36 -4.61 2.89
N GLU A 47 10.06 -4.71 3.16
CA GLU A 47 9.17 -5.73 2.59
C GLU A 47 8.44 -5.23 1.33
N ARG A 48 8.56 -3.94 1.00
CA ARG A 48 7.87 -3.34 -0.14
C ARG A 48 8.44 -3.85 -1.45
N LYS A 49 7.53 -4.26 -2.33
CA LYS A 49 7.83 -4.64 -3.70
C LYS A 49 8.11 -3.40 -4.55
N ASP A 50 8.84 -3.57 -5.63
CA ASP A 50 9.16 -2.51 -6.58
C ASP A 50 8.00 -2.22 -7.53
N ILE A 51 6.87 -1.77 -6.96
CA ILE A 51 5.62 -1.47 -7.65
C ILE A 51 4.97 -0.22 -7.04
N GLY A 52 4.10 0.43 -7.80
CA GLY A 52 3.32 1.58 -7.31
C GLY A 52 4.19 2.76 -6.92
N LEU A 53 3.95 3.32 -5.73
CA LEU A 53 4.73 4.44 -5.20
C LEU A 53 6.22 4.11 -5.06
N GLN A 54 6.56 2.88 -4.65
CA GLN A 54 7.96 2.49 -4.46
C GLN A 54 8.74 2.53 -5.78
N ALA A 55 8.16 1.99 -6.86
CA ALA A 55 8.75 2.04 -8.19
C ALA A 55 8.86 3.48 -8.71
N ALA A 56 7.82 4.29 -8.52
CA ALA A 56 7.84 5.69 -8.94
C ALA A 56 8.95 6.50 -8.25
N PHE A 57 9.20 6.27 -6.96
CA PHE A 57 10.31 6.93 -6.27
C PHE A 57 11.67 6.40 -6.72
N LYS A 58 11.84 5.09 -6.90
CA LYS A 58 13.10 4.52 -7.39
C LYS A 58 13.44 4.88 -8.84
N ASP A 59 12.45 5.18 -9.65
CA ASP A 59 12.65 5.62 -11.04
C ASP A 59 13.17 7.07 -11.10
N VAL A 60 12.66 7.92 -10.22
CA VAL A 60 13.04 9.35 -10.17
C VAL A 60 14.32 9.59 -9.37
N PHE A 61 14.56 8.80 -8.31
CA PHE A 61 15.73 8.94 -7.44
C PHE A 61 16.80 7.90 -7.79
N PRO A 62 18.09 8.25 -7.74
CA PRO A 62 18.64 9.47 -7.16
C PRO A 62 18.65 10.68 -8.10
N ILE A 63 18.52 11.88 -7.52
CA ILE A 63 18.58 13.15 -8.26
C ILE A 63 19.90 13.85 -7.93
N SER A 64 20.79 13.98 -8.92
CA SER A 64 22.04 14.72 -8.80
C SER A 64 21.95 16.13 -9.38
N ASP A 65 22.63 17.10 -8.76
CA ASP A 65 22.83 18.42 -9.34
C ASP A 65 23.70 18.36 -10.61
N PHE A 66 23.60 19.36 -11.49
CA PHE A 66 24.38 19.48 -12.72
C PHE A 66 25.90 19.42 -12.48
N LYS A 67 26.36 19.91 -11.33
CA LYS A 67 27.79 19.86 -10.95
C LYS A 67 28.19 18.56 -10.28
N GLU A 68 27.25 17.64 -10.03
CA GLU A 68 27.41 16.38 -9.29
C GLU A 68 28.12 16.56 -7.93
N THR A 69 27.91 17.70 -7.28
CA THR A 69 28.40 18.00 -5.93
C THR A 69 27.38 17.65 -4.87
N THR A 70 26.13 17.39 -5.26
CA THR A 70 25.04 16.99 -4.38
C THR A 70 24.13 16.00 -5.08
N GLU A 71 23.67 15.00 -4.33
CA GLU A 71 22.72 13.98 -4.78
C GLU A 71 21.69 13.78 -3.67
N LEU A 72 20.44 13.67 -4.09
CA LEU A 72 19.32 13.40 -3.22
C LEU A 72 18.87 11.97 -3.47
N ASP A 73 18.95 11.15 -2.43
CA ASP A 73 18.54 9.75 -2.43
C ASP A 73 17.20 9.58 -1.74
N PHE A 74 16.41 8.63 -2.22
CA PHE A 74 15.21 8.16 -1.57
C PHE A 74 15.53 6.98 -0.63
N ILE A 75 15.11 7.06 0.64
CA ILE A 75 15.25 5.96 1.61
C ILE A 75 13.93 5.18 1.73
N SER A 76 12.85 5.86 2.07
CA SER A 76 11.56 5.22 2.33
C SER A 76 10.42 6.26 2.31
N TYR A 77 9.18 5.78 2.31
CA TYR A 77 8.00 6.64 2.51
C TYR A 77 7.09 6.14 3.61
N SER A 78 6.32 7.04 4.22
CA SER A 78 5.28 6.75 5.20
C SER A 78 3.95 7.35 4.73
N LEU A 79 2.87 6.59 4.87
CA LEU A 79 1.51 7.02 4.52
C LEU A 79 0.68 7.16 5.79
N GLY A 80 0.16 8.35 6.02
CA GLY A 80 -0.66 8.69 7.17
C GLY A 80 0.09 8.69 8.49
N ASN A 81 -0.68 8.83 9.58
CA ASN A 81 -0.16 8.80 10.94
C ASN A 81 -0.57 7.48 11.58
N TRP A 82 0.38 6.57 11.78
CA TRP A 82 0.17 5.31 12.49
C TRP A 82 0.43 5.53 13.96
N GLU A 83 -0.64 5.66 14.74
CA GLU A 83 -0.53 5.87 16.18
C GLU A 83 -1.70 5.23 16.95
N CYS A 84 -1.48 4.97 18.24
CA CYS A 84 -2.56 4.59 19.15
C CYS A 84 -3.48 5.80 19.43
N LYS A 85 -4.61 5.57 20.10
CA LYS A 85 -5.59 6.61 20.43
C LYS A 85 -4.98 7.82 21.16
N CYS A 86 -4.01 7.59 22.04
CA CYS A 86 -3.34 8.66 22.80
C CYS A 86 -2.07 9.23 22.13
N GLY A 87 -1.64 8.71 20.97
CA GLY A 87 -0.49 9.21 20.21
C GLY A 87 0.89 8.86 20.77
N LYS A 88 1.00 8.10 21.87
CA LYS A 88 2.29 7.76 22.49
C LYS A 88 3.00 6.59 21.83
N LEU A 89 2.26 5.60 21.35
CA LEU A 89 2.79 4.50 20.56
C LEU A 89 2.55 4.82 19.09
N LYS A 90 3.62 4.85 18.30
CA LYS A 90 3.60 5.21 16.88
C LYS A 90 4.34 4.17 16.05
N GLY A 91 4.20 4.26 14.73
CA GLY A 91 4.94 3.43 13.79
C GLY A 91 4.14 2.22 13.34
N ILE A 92 4.31 1.90 12.07
CA ILE A 92 3.64 0.79 11.41
C ILE A 92 4.09 -0.56 11.96
N GLU A 93 5.34 -0.68 12.42
CA GLU A 93 5.84 -1.89 13.07
C GLU A 93 5.02 -2.30 14.30
N ASN A 94 4.41 -1.33 14.98
CA ASN A 94 3.62 -1.53 16.19
C ASN A 94 2.13 -1.83 15.90
N SER A 95 1.67 -1.71 14.65
CA SER A 95 0.32 -2.12 14.26
C SER A 95 0.25 -3.62 13.93
N ARG A 96 1.40 -4.27 13.74
CA ARG A 96 1.51 -5.67 13.31
C ARG A 96 1.59 -6.65 14.46
N ARG A 97 1.16 -7.87 14.14
CA ARG A 97 1.29 -9.03 15.03
C ARG A 97 2.77 -9.43 15.13
N ARG A 98 3.23 -9.68 16.34
CA ARG A 98 4.58 -10.15 16.68
C ARG A 98 4.49 -11.51 17.35
N CYS A 99 5.36 -12.44 16.97
CA CYS A 99 5.53 -13.67 17.72
C CYS A 99 6.41 -13.43 18.96
N LYS A 100 5.94 -13.81 20.17
CA LYS A 100 6.74 -13.76 21.41
C LYS A 100 7.93 -14.72 21.40
N SER A 101 7.80 -15.85 20.72
CA SER A 101 8.83 -16.89 20.73
C SER A 101 10.04 -16.53 19.88
N CYS A 102 9.84 -16.00 18.67
CA CYS A 102 10.93 -15.66 17.74
C CYS A 102 11.08 -14.16 17.46
N GLY A 103 10.18 -13.31 17.96
CA GLY A 103 10.19 -11.87 17.73
C GLY A 103 9.75 -11.43 16.33
N THR A 104 9.49 -12.36 15.41
CA THR A 104 9.16 -12.06 14.00
C THR A 104 7.85 -11.30 13.88
N LEU A 105 7.85 -10.24 13.06
CA LEU A 105 6.66 -9.49 12.66
C LEU A 105 5.95 -10.22 11.53
N ILE A 106 4.69 -10.59 11.75
CA ILE A 106 3.92 -11.35 10.78
C ILE A 106 3.36 -10.41 9.71
N PRO A 107 3.54 -10.70 8.40
CA PRO A 107 2.99 -9.92 7.29
C PRO A 107 1.47 -9.74 7.40
N PRO A 108 0.92 -8.58 6.97
CA PRO A 108 -0.52 -8.31 7.05
C PRO A 108 -1.34 -9.26 6.17
N ASP A 109 -0.76 -9.77 5.09
CA ASP A 109 -1.44 -10.65 4.13
C ASP A 109 -1.51 -12.12 4.57
N VAL A 110 -0.92 -12.47 5.72
CA VAL A 110 -0.94 -13.85 6.24
C VAL A 110 -2.10 -14.01 7.20
N ASP A 111 -3.14 -14.71 6.75
CA ASP A 111 -4.21 -15.17 7.61
C ASP A 111 -3.69 -16.19 8.61
N ILE A 112 -3.84 -15.88 9.88
CA ILE A 112 -3.46 -16.78 10.95
C ILE A 112 -4.61 -17.76 11.12
N THR A 113 -4.32 -19.05 10.96
CA THR A 113 -5.27 -20.13 11.24
C THR A 113 -5.86 -20.00 12.65
N GLU A 114 -7.05 -20.55 12.89
CA GLU A 114 -7.72 -20.51 14.21
C GLU A 114 -6.84 -20.95 15.40
N LYS A 115 -5.77 -21.71 15.13
CA LYS A 115 -4.82 -22.21 16.14
C LYS A 115 -3.68 -21.23 16.48
N GLU A 116 -3.62 -20.05 15.86
CA GLU A 116 -2.61 -19.02 16.12
C GLU A 116 -1.15 -19.53 16.10
N ILE A 117 -0.83 -20.31 15.06
CA ILE A 117 0.50 -20.89 14.89
C ILE A 117 1.38 -19.91 14.10
N CYS A 118 2.56 -19.60 14.62
CA CYS A 118 3.53 -18.78 13.93
C CYS A 118 4.07 -19.52 12.70
N PRO A 119 4.00 -18.94 11.48
CA PRO A 119 4.45 -19.61 10.27
C PRO A 119 5.98 -19.79 10.17
N TYR A 120 6.76 -19.07 10.97
CA TYR A 120 8.22 -19.10 10.92
C TYR A 120 8.85 -20.05 11.94
N CYS A 121 8.29 -20.14 13.16
CA CYS A 121 8.86 -20.97 14.22
C CYS A 121 7.94 -22.09 14.73
N GLY A 122 6.67 -22.14 14.28
CA GLY A 122 5.69 -23.13 14.73
C GLY A 122 5.16 -22.93 16.14
N ALA A 123 5.50 -21.82 16.82
CA ALA A 123 4.99 -21.52 18.15
C ALA A 123 3.47 -21.27 18.12
N VAL A 124 2.74 -21.88 19.05
CA VAL A 124 1.28 -21.87 19.12
C VAL A 124 0.81 -20.85 20.16
N LYS A 125 -0.17 -20.00 19.83
CA LYS A 125 -0.76 -18.97 20.73
C LYS A 125 0.26 -17.99 21.32
N GLN A 126 1.33 -17.71 20.58
CA GLN A 126 2.39 -16.76 20.97
C GLN A 126 2.39 -15.53 20.06
N ILE A 127 1.28 -15.21 19.41
CA ILE A 127 1.16 -14.09 18.48
C ILE A 127 0.36 -12.99 19.17
N GLU A 128 0.97 -11.83 19.37
CA GLU A 128 0.31 -10.68 19.98
C GLU A 128 0.46 -9.41 19.15
N VAL A 129 -0.47 -8.48 19.30
CA VAL A 129 -0.33 -7.13 18.75
C VAL A 129 0.18 -6.22 19.87
N PRO A 130 1.25 -5.44 19.67
CA PRO A 130 1.73 -4.47 20.65
C PRO A 130 0.61 -3.51 21.06
N LEU A 131 0.37 -3.40 22.36
CA LEU A 131 -0.60 -2.47 22.93
C LEU A 131 0.12 -1.29 23.57
N CYS A 132 -0.51 -0.11 23.51
CA CYS A 132 0.05 1.06 24.16
C CYS A 132 -0.08 0.95 25.69
N SER A 133 1.04 1.10 26.41
CA SER A 133 1.07 1.03 27.88
C SER A 133 0.22 2.07 28.60
N TYR A 134 -0.24 3.12 27.91
CA TYR A 134 -1.03 4.21 28.50
C TYR A 134 -2.53 4.12 28.22
N CYS A 135 -2.94 3.65 27.04
CA CYS A 135 -4.36 3.59 26.67
C CYS A 135 -4.87 2.16 26.44
N GLY A 136 -3.98 1.16 26.38
CA GLY A 136 -4.34 -0.22 26.05
C GLY A 136 -4.69 -0.44 24.57
N ASP A 137 -4.79 0.62 23.76
CA ASP A 137 -5.15 0.52 22.35
C ASP A 137 -3.94 0.12 21.48
N LYS A 138 -4.23 -0.64 20.41
CA LYS A 138 -3.29 -0.96 19.34
C LYS A 138 -3.00 0.25 18.46
N VAL A 139 -1.86 0.23 17.76
CA VAL A 139 -1.58 1.23 16.72
C VAL A 139 -2.46 0.96 15.51
N SER A 140 -3.08 2.02 14.99
CA SER A 140 -3.85 1.97 13.75
C SER A 140 -3.63 3.25 12.94
N LEU A 141 -4.03 3.24 11.67
CA LEU A 141 -4.01 4.44 10.86
C LEU A 141 -4.99 5.46 11.42
N LYS A 142 -4.48 6.59 11.88
CA LYS A 142 -5.31 7.69 12.37
C LYS A 142 -5.84 8.49 11.19
N ILE A 143 -7.13 8.28 10.92
CA ILE A 143 -7.88 9.00 9.90
C ILE A 143 -8.36 10.34 10.48
N LYS A 144 -8.09 11.43 9.77
CA LYS A 144 -8.45 12.79 10.21
C LYS A 144 -9.96 13.05 10.13
N TYR A 145 -10.60 12.59 9.05
CA TYR A 145 -12.04 12.72 8.80
C TYR A 145 -12.59 11.41 8.27
N SER A 146 -13.73 10.96 8.80
CA SER A 146 -14.39 9.77 8.28
C SER A 146 -14.96 10.03 6.87
N PRO A 147 -15.20 8.98 6.05
CA PRO A 147 -15.84 9.14 4.75
C PRO A 147 -17.15 9.93 4.79
N MET A 148 -17.99 9.70 5.81
CA MET A 148 -19.27 10.41 5.98
C MET A 148 -19.06 11.90 6.27
N GLU A 149 -18.07 12.26 7.09
CA GLU A 149 -17.75 13.66 7.36
C GLU A 149 -17.20 14.37 6.12
N CYS A 150 -16.39 13.67 5.32
CA CYS A 150 -15.89 14.22 4.06
C CYS A 150 -17.04 14.56 3.12
N LEU A 151 -18.02 13.67 2.97
CA LEU A 151 -19.23 13.90 2.16
C LEU A 151 -20.05 15.08 2.68
N GLN A 152 -20.31 15.15 3.98
CA GLN A 152 -21.16 16.19 4.57
C GLN A 152 -20.50 17.58 4.57
N LYS A 153 -19.19 17.66 4.84
CA LYS A 153 -18.47 18.92 5.04
C LYS A 153 -17.70 19.39 3.80
N GLY A 154 -17.70 18.62 2.72
CA GLY A 154 -16.98 19.00 1.50
C GLY A 154 -15.46 18.76 1.56
N TYR A 155 -14.98 17.84 2.39
CA TYR A 155 -13.55 17.52 2.48
C TYR A 155 -13.13 16.41 1.53
N SER A 156 -11.82 16.33 1.24
CA SER A 156 -11.23 15.19 0.54
C SER A 156 -10.80 14.12 1.55
N TYR A 157 -11.10 12.86 1.25
CA TYR A 157 -10.69 11.72 2.07
C TYR A 157 -9.27 11.28 1.66
N SER A 158 -8.26 11.77 2.39
CA SER A 158 -6.85 11.56 2.08
C SER A 158 -6.00 11.36 3.33
N VAL A 159 -4.76 10.91 3.13
CA VAL A 159 -3.71 10.84 4.15
C VAL A 159 -2.42 11.49 3.68
N PRO A 160 -1.63 12.08 4.61
CA PRO A 160 -0.35 12.67 4.26
C PRO A 160 0.66 11.60 3.85
N LEU A 161 1.33 11.81 2.73
CA LEU A 161 2.51 11.09 2.29
C LEU A 161 3.76 11.87 2.72
N ARG A 162 4.63 11.21 3.47
CA ARG A 162 5.96 11.72 3.80
C ARG A 162 7.02 10.81 3.21
N ILE A 163 8.12 11.39 2.76
CA ILE A 163 9.27 10.65 2.25
C ILE A 163 10.48 10.93 3.14
N LYS A 164 11.25 9.89 3.45
CA LYS A 164 12.56 10.01 4.06
C LYS A 164 13.60 10.04 2.94
N VAL A 165 14.30 11.14 2.82
CA VAL A 165 15.33 11.36 1.81
C VAL A 165 16.67 11.62 2.46
N ARG A 166 17.74 11.36 1.72
CA ARG A 166 19.12 11.59 2.13
C ARG A 166 19.81 12.49 1.12
N LEU A 167 20.23 13.67 1.56
CA LEU A 167 21.08 14.56 0.78
C LEU A 167 22.55 14.23 1.05
N ILE A 168 23.25 13.80 0.01
CA ILE A 168 24.69 13.54 0.02
C ILE A 168 25.38 14.70 -0.68
N SER A 169 26.39 15.29 -0.04
CA SER A 169 27.22 16.35 -0.62
C SER A 169 28.66 15.90 -0.74
N TRP A 170 29.27 16.17 -1.90
CA TRP A 170 30.67 15.95 -2.19
C TRP A 170 31.43 17.26 -2.36
N GLU A 171 32.67 17.21 -1.94
CA GLU A 171 33.69 18.19 -2.26
C GLU A 171 34.52 17.67 -3.43
N LYS A 172 34.61 18.46 -4.51
CA LYS A 172 35.42 18.13 -5.68
C LYS A 172 36.76 18.85 -5.56
N ASP A 173 37.84 18.08 -5.45
CA ASP A 173 39.19 18.64 -5.48
C ASP A 173 39.50 19.15 -6.91
N PRO A 174 39.84 20.44 -7.11
CA PRO A 174 40.02 21.02 -8.43
C PRO A 174 41.21 20.44 -9.20
N ALA A 175 42.21 19.87 -8.50
CA ALA A 175 43.42 19.31 -9.12
C ALA A 175 43.29 17.83 -9.50
N THR A 176 42.63 17.01 -8.68
CA THR A 176 42.59 15.54 -8.83
C THR A 176 41.26 15.02 -9.38
N LYS A 177 40.23 15.88 -9.52
CA LYS A 177 38.85 15.52 -9.90
C LYS A 177 38.20 14.44 -9.03
N THR A 178 38.83 14.06 -7.91
CA THR A 178 38.30 13.08 -6.95
C THR A 178 37.18 13.70 -6.13
N LYS A 179 36.07 12.97 -5.97
CA LYS A 179 34.95 13.35 -5.10
C LYS A 179 35.25 12.86 -3.68
N ARG A 180 35.27 13.76 -2.70
CA ARG A 180 35.32 13.42 -1.28
C ARG A 180 33.95 13.63 -0.67
N LEU A 181 33.49 12.68 0.14
CA LEU A 181 32.23 12.82 0.87
C LEU A 181 32.37 13.95 1.90
N LYS A 182 31.51 14.96 1.81
CA LYS A 182 31.51 16.11 2.73
C LYS A 182 30.48 15.95 3.83
N HIS A 183 29.22 15.67 3.46
CA HIS A 183 28.13 15.63 4.42
C HIS A 183 27.00 14.71 3.94
N ILE A 184 26.33 14.04 4.87
CA ILE A 184 25.10 13.29 4.65
C ILE A 184 24.01 13.85 5.58
N LYS A 185 22.90 14.37 5.04
CA LYS A 185 21.71 14.78 5.82
C LYS A 185 20.54 13.88 5.48
N GLU A 186 19.97 13.21 6.48
CA GLU A 186 18.68 12.53 6.33
C GLU A 186 17.56 13.40 6.88
N GLN A 187 16.45 13.49 6.16
CA GLN A 187 15.28 14.24 6.60
C GLN A 187 13.99 13.58 6.12
N GLU A 188 12.97 13.59 6.97
CA GLU A 188 11.60 13.27 6.58
C GLU A 188 10.91 14.55 6.10
N VAL A 189 10.41 14.53 4.86
CA VAL A 189 9.79 15.66 4.19
C VAL A 189 8.35 15.30 3.84
N TYR A 190 7.42 16.22 4.09
CA TYR A 190 6.05 16.09 3.64
C TYR A 190 5.97 16.28 2.12
N PHE A 191 5.44 15.29 1.42
CA PHE A 191 5.39 15.26 -0.04
C PHE A 191 4.02 15.69 -0.59
N GLY A 192 2.94 15.35 0.11
CA GLY A 192 1.58 15.72 -0.30
C GLY A 192 0.51 14.88 0.38
N GLU A 193 -0.74 15.04 -0.06
CA GLU A 193 -1.87 14.20 0.36
C GLU A 193 -2.14 13.12 -0.69
N ILE A 194 -2.36 11.89 -0.25
CA ILE A 194 -2.77 10.76 -1.09
C ILE A 194 -4.22 10.39 -0.77
N PRO A 195 -5.14 10.41 -1.75
CA PRO A 195 -6.52 10.00 -1.54
C PRO A 195 -6.61 8.57 -1.00
N LEU A 196 -7.54 8.30 -0.10
CA LEU A 196 -7.82 6.93 0.33
C LEU A 196 -9.06 6.39 -0.37
N MET A 197 -9.02 5.09 -0.67
CA MET A 197 -10.18 4.36 -1.17
C MET A 197 -11.09 3.99 0.00
N THR A 198 -12.40 4.16 -0.16
CA THR A 198 -13.40 3.71 0.81
C THR A 198 -13.61 2.19 0.68
N GLU A 199 -14.29 1.58 1.64
CA GLU A 199 -14.64 0.14 1.59
C GLU A 199 -15.49 -0.24 0.36
N LYS A 200 -16.16 0.74 -0.25
CA LYS A 200 -16.98 0.58 -1.47
C LYS A 200 -16.17 0.66 -2.76
N GLY A 201 -14.86 0.90 -2.70
CA GLY A 201 -14.02 1.07 -3.88
C GLY A 201 -14.11 2.46 -4.53
N SER A 202 -14.66 3.44 -3.81
CA SER A 202 -14.79 4.84 -4.26
C SER A 202 -13.75 5.75 -3.57
N PHE A 203 -13.62 6.96 -4.08
CA PHE A 203 -12.80 8.04 -3.53
C PHE A 203 -13.66 9.26 -3.27
N ILE A 204 -13.33 10.05 -2.25
CA ILE A 204 -14.07 11.29 -1.94
C ILE A 204 -13.14 12.47 -2.16
N PHE A 205 -13.51 13.33 -3.11
CA PHE A 205 -12.79 14.56 -3.44
C PHE A 205 -13.72 15.74 -3.21
N ASN A 206 -13.35 16.62 -2.28
CA ASN A 206 -14.13 17.82 -1.93
C ASN A 206 -15.62 17.50 -1.67
N GLY A 207 -15.89 16.43 -0.92
CA GLY A 207 -17.23 15.92 -0.61
C GLY A 207 -17.96 15.19 -1.74
N ILE A 208 -17.32 14.98 -2.88
CA ILE A 208 -17.90 14.29 -4.04
C ILE A 208 -17.30 12.88 -4.12
N GLU A 209 -18.17 11.87 -4.10
CA GLU A 209 -17.79 10.48 -4.29
C GLU A 209 -17.54 10.20 -5.80
N ARG A 210 -16.41 9.58 -6.11
CA ARG A 210 -15.96 9.23 -7.46
C ARG A 210 -15.43 7.81 -7.50
N VAL A 211 -15.50 7.18 -8.67
CA VAL A 211 -14.93 5.85 -8.92
C VAL A 211 -13.93 5.96 -10.06
N VAL A 212 -12.81 5.25 -9.94
CA VAL A 212 -11.83 5.13 -11.02
C VAL A 212 -12.20 3.91 -11.85
N VAL A 213 -12.38 4.11 -13.16
CA VAL A 213 -12.75 3.03 -14.08
C VAL A 213 -11.48 2.40 -14.63
N SER A 214 -11.41 1.07 -14.62
CA SER A 214 -10.32 0.34 -15.25
C SER A 214 -10.28 0.62 -16.76
N GLN A 215 -9.14 1.11 -17.25
CA GLN A 215 -8.94 1.34 -18.67
C GLN A 215 -8.48 0.05 -19.34
N LEU A 216 -9.08 -0.28 -20.48
CA LEU A 216 -8.56 -1.31 -21.38
C LEU A 216 -7.65 -0.64 -22.41
N GLN A 217 -6.37 -0.97 -22.37
CA GLN A 217 -5.37 -0.49 -23.32
C GLN A 217 -4.61 -1.67 -23.91
N ARG A 218 -4.18 -1.55 -25.16
CA ARG A 218 -3.30 -2.54 -25.78
C ARG A 218 -1.97 -2.57 -25.02
N SER A 219 -1.48 -3.77 -24.74
CA SER A 219 -0.15 -3.90 -24.14
C SER A 219 0.90 -3.27 -25.07
N PRO A 220 1.95 -2.64 -24.53
CA PRO A 220 3.08 -2.23 -25.36
C PRO A 220 3.72 -3.47 -26.01
N GLY A 221 4.13 -3.35 -27.27
CA GLY A 221 4.73 -4.44 -28.02
C GLY A 221 4.52 -4.31 -29.53
N VAL A 222 5.05 -5.28 -30.28
CA VAL A 222 4.88 -5.37 -31.73
C VAL A 222 3.69 -6.29 -32.03
N PHE A 223 2.80 -5.85 -32.92
CA PHE A 223 1.61 -6.60 -33.30
C PHE A 223 1.58 -6.78 -34.81
N PHE A 224 1.69 -8.03 -35.25
CA PHE A 224 1.54 -8.35 -36.66
C PHE A 224 0.05 -8.42 -37.01
N ARG A 225 -0.41 -7.52 -37.89
CA ARG A 225 -1.76 -7.61 -38.47
C ARG A 225 -1.68 -8.21 -39.87
N PRO A 226 -2.58 -9.14 -40.23
CA PRO A 226 -2.64 -9.62 -41.61
C PRO A 226 -2.97 -8.44 -42.53
N GLY A 227 -2.18 -8.28 -43.60
CA GLY A 227 -2.48 -7.35 -44.69
C GLY A 227 -3.52 -7.93 -45.65
N ASP A 228 -3.92 -7.13 -46.64
CA ASP A 228 -4.97 -7.52 -47.60
C ASP A 228 -4.60 -8.75 -48.45
N ALA A 229 -3.30 -9.02 -48.61
CA ALA A 229 -2.79 -10.22 -49.30
C ALA A 229 -2.39 -11.30 -48.30
N LYS A 230 -2.78 -12.56 -48.57
CA LYS A 230 -2.34 -13.73 -47.80
C LYS A 230 -0.81 -13.78 -47.73
N GLY A 231 -0.27 -13.77 -46.51
CA GLY A 231 1.17 -13.83 -46.24
C GLY A 231 1.85 -12.48 -46.01
N LEU A 232 1.16 -11.35 -46.18
CA LEU A 232 1.67 -10.04 -45.80
C LEU A 232 1.26 -9.73 -44.36
N TYR A 233 2.20 -9.29 -43.51
CA TYR A 233 1.89 -8.78 -42.18
C TYR A 233 2.38 -7.32 -42.06
N ILE A 234 1.52 -6.45 -41.55
CA ILE A 234 1.85 -5.05 -41.26
C ILE A 234 2.25 -5.00 -39.78
N GLY A 235 3.46 -4.48 -39.53
CA GLY A 235 4.02 -4.26 -38.18
C GLY A 235 3.54 -2.94 -37.56
#